data_AF-A0A9X6IBZ3-F1
#
_entry.id   AF-A0A9X6IBZ3-F1
#
_cell.length_a   1.000
_cell.length_b   1.000
_cell.length_c   1.000
_cell.angle_alpha   90.00
_cell.angle_beta   90.00
_cell.angle_gamma   90.00
#
_symmetry.space_group_name_H-M   'P 1'
#
loop_
_entity.id
_entity.type
_entity.pdbx_description
1 polymer ?
#
loop_
_entity_poly.entity_id
_entity_poly.type
_entity_poly.pdbx_seq_one_letter_code
_entity_poly.pdbx_strand_id
1 'polypeptide(L)' 'MKLPFYCLMGKYDYNTSFHAAKTYFDKIEADQKQFITFEKSAHYPQFEEKEKFYKWMCDTFIK' A
#
# COMPACT_ATOMS: atom_id res chain seq x y z
N MET A 1 -2.51 6.99 -15.83
CA MET A 1 -2.87 5.62 -16.27
C MET A 1 -4.35 5.39 -16.05
N LYS A 2 -5.01 4.60 -16.93
CA LYS A 2 -6.45 4.32 -16.87
C LYS A 2 -6.84 3.20 -15.88
N LEU A 3 -5.85 2.60 -15.21
CA LEU A 3 -6.04 1.52 -14.25
C LEU A 3 -5.84 2.07 -12.82
N PRO A 4 -6.51 1.50 -11.82
CA PRO A 4 -6.28 1.86 -10.45
C PRO A 4 -4.89 1.40 -9.97
N PHE A 5 -4.20 2.24 -9.21
CA PHE A 5 -2.84 2.00 -8.70
C PHE A 5 -2.79 2.05 -7.18
N TYR A 6 -2.47 0.92 -6.54
CA TYR A 6 -2.39 0.81 -5.09
C TYR A 6 -0.97 0.45 -4.67
N CYS A 7 -0.43 1.20 -3.71
CA CYS A 7 0.86 0.89 -3.09
C CYS A 7 0.62 0.57 -1.62
N LEU A 8 0.90 -0.66 -1.20
CA LEU A 8 0.72 -1.11 0.19
C LEU A 8 2.11 -1.20 0.82
N MET A 9 2.36 -0.39 1.85
CA MET A 9 3.69 -0.25 2.45
C MET A 9 3.62 -0.34 3.97
N GLY A 10 4.51 -1.15 4.55
CA GLY A 10 4.80 -1.07 5.97
C GLY A 10 5.63 0.18 6.30
N LYS A 11 5.29 0.83 7.40
CA LYS A 11 5.97 2.05 7.87
C LYS A 11 7.45 1.83 8.19
N TYR A 12 7.82 0.61 8.59
CA TYR A 12 9.16 0.24 9.02
C TYR A 12 9.91 -0.62 8.00
N ASP A 13 9.49 -0.61 6.73
CA ASP A 13 10.23 -1.30 5.67
C ASP A 13 11.57 -0.61 5.41
N TYR A 14 12.67 -1.34 5.66
CA TYR A 14 14.04 -0.91 5.36
C TYR A 14 14.64 -1.60 4.12
N ASN A 15 13.95 -2.60 3.55
CA ASN A 15 14.35 -3.21 2.28
C ASN A 15 13.94 -2.30 1.12
N THR A 16 12.67 -1.85 1.14
CA THR A 16 12.15 -0.83 0.24
C THR A 16 11.62 0.31 1.09
N SER A 17 12.45 1.33 1.29
CA SER A 17 12.11 2.39 2.26
C SER A 17 10.74 3.02 1.97
N PHE A 18 9.95 3.20 3.03
CA PHE A 18 8.65 3.87 2.98
C PHE A 18 8.71 5.21 2.23
N HIS A 19 9.77 5.99 2.49
CA HIS A 19 9.97 7.29 1.86
C HIS A 19 10.27 7.18 0.35
N ALA A 20 11.10 6.22 -0.07
CA ALA A 20 11.38 6.01 -1.48
C ALA A 20 10.12 5.54 -2.24
N ALA A 21 9.37 4.60 -1.66
CA ALA A 21 8.09 4.14 -2.22
C ALA A 21 7.08 5.28 -2.34
N LYS A 22 6.99 6.15 -1.32
CA LYS A 22 6.11 7.32 -1.34
C LYS A 22 6.50 8.32 -2.42
N THR A 23 7.81 8.63 -2.53
CA THR A 23 8.36 9.52 -3.55
C THR A 23 8.08 9.00 -4.96
N TYR A 24 8.17 7.69 -5.17
CA TYR A 24 7.79 7.05 -6.44
C TYR A 24 6.29 7.16 -6.70
N PHE A 25 5.44 6.81 -5.72
CA PHE A 25 3.98 6.90 -5.81
C PHE A 25 3.49 8.31 -6.17
N ASP A 26 4.13 9.34 -5.62
CA ASP A 26 3.74 10.73 -5.86
C ASP A 26 3.96 11.15 -7.33
N LYS A 27 4.94 10.55 -8.02
CA LYS A 27 5.21 10.76 -9.46
C LYS A 27 4.26 9.99 -10.39
N ILE A 28 3.51 9.01 -9.87
CA ILE A 28 2.58 8.22 -10.70
C ILE A 28 1.29 9.01 -10.91
N GLU A 29 0.91 9.20 -12.17
CA GLU A 29 -0.41 9.70 -12.55
C GLU A 29 -1.36 8.52 -12.83
N ALA A 30 -2.49 8.45 -12.12
CA ALA A 30 -3.53 7.45 -12.32
C ALA A 30 -4.90 8.04 -12.00
N ASP A 31 -5.93 7.58 -12.70
CA ASP A 31 -7.32 8.02 -12.48
C ASP A 31 -7.78 7.71 -11.05
N GLN A 32 -7.29 6.59 -10.50
CA GLN A 32 -7.41 6.23 -9.10
C GLN A 32 -6.05 5.77 -8.60
N LYS A 33 -5.52 6.43 -7.56
CA LYS A 33 -4.33 5.94 -6.84
C LYS A 33 -4.50 6.05 -5.33
N GLN A 34 -3.94 5.10 -4.60
CA GLN A 34 -3.92 5.13 -3.14
C GLN A 34 -2.63 4.54 -2.59
N PHE A 35 -2.07 5.21 -1.59
CA PHE A 35 -0.92 4.73 -0.83
C PHE A 35 -1.41 4.30 0.55
N ILE A 36 -1.41 2.99 0.81
CA ILE A 36 -1.93 2.39 2.03
C ILE A 36 -0.76 2.13 2.97
N THR A 37 -0.78 2.80 4.12
CA THR A 37 0.25 2.64 5.15
C THR A 37 -0.18 1.61 6.18
N PHE A 38 0.69 0.64 6.42
CA PHE A 38 0.63 -0.33 7.48
C PHE A 38 1.56 0.13 8.62
N GLU A 39 0.96 0.83 9.58
CA GLU A 39 1.63 1.55 10.67
C GLU A 39 2.40 0.62 11.63
N LYS A 40 2.12 -0.70 11.59
CA LYS A 40 2.75 -1.71 12.45
C LYS A 40 3.44 -2.81 11.65
N SER A 41 3.81 -2.54 10.40
CA SER A 41 4.50 -3.52 9.54
C SER A 41 5.83 -3.00 8.98
N ALA A 42 6.70 -3.95 8.66
CA ALA A 42 7.89 -3.77 7.85
C ALA A 42 7.62 -4.24 6.40
N HIS A 43 8.42 -5.16 5.87
CA HIS A 43 8.42 -5.49 4.45
C HIS A 43 7.22 -6.32 3.98
N TYR A 44 6.51 -7.00 4.88
CA TYR A 44 5.41 -7.90 4.52
C TYR A 44 4.10 -7.52 5.23
N PRO A 45 3.53 -6.34 4.91
CA PRO A 45 2.33 -5.84 5.58
C PRO A 45 1.14 -6.79 5.53
N GLN A 46 1.01 -7.58 4.46
CA GLN A 46 -0.03 -8.60 4.32
C GLN A 46 0.09 -9.75 5.32
N PHE A 47 1.29 -10.02 5.86
CA PHE A 47 1.52 -11.06 6.85
C PHE A 47 1.63 -10.51 8.28
N GLU A 48 2.02 -9.25 8.43
CA GLU A 48 2.22 -8.60 9.72
C GLU A 48 0.92 -7.96 10.27
N GLU A 49 0.09 -7.38 9.40
CA GLU A 49 -1.22 -6.78 9.74
C GLU A 49 -2.34 -7.43 8.90
N LYS A 50 -2.48 -8.76 9.03
CA LYS A 50 -3.35 -9.62 8.19
C LYS A 50 -4.80 -9.16 8.15
N GLU A 51 -5.36 -8.78 9.29
CA GLU A 51 -6.77 -8.39 9.43
C GLU A 51 -7.04 -7.07 8.69
N LYS A 52 -6.10 -6.12 8.78
CA LYS A 52 -6.18 -4.84 8.07
C LYS A 52 -6.05 -5.05 6.56
N PHE A 53 -5.13 -5.91 6.13
CA PHE A 53 -4.97 -6.27 4.73
C PHE A 53 -6.23 -6.94 4.19
N TYR A 54 -6.76 -7.94 4.89
CA TYR A 54 -7.99 -8.64 4.53
C TYR A 54 -9.18 -7.68 4.44
N LYS A 55 -9.36 -6.82 5.45
CA LYS A 55 -10.42 -5.81 5.43
C LYS A 55 -10.31 -4.89 4.22
N TRP A 56 -9.11 -4.37 3.93
CA TRP A 56 -8.90 -3.51 2.77
C TRP A 56 -9.22 -4.24 1.45
N MET A 57 -8.83 -5.51 1.31
CA MET A 57 -9.15 -6.32 0.14
C MET A 57 -10.66 -6.48 -0.04
N CYS A 58 -11.40 -6.84 1.01
CA CYS A 58 -12.85 -6.99 0.96
C CYS A 58 -13.55 -5.67 0.61
N ASP A 59 -13.22 -4.58 1.32
CA ASP A 59 -13.81 -3.26 1.12
C ASP A 59 -13.55 -2.73 -0.31
N THR A 60 -12.41 -3.10 -0.91
CA THR A 60 -12.00 -2.60 -2.23
C THR A 60 -12.58 -3.45 -3.38
N PHE A 61 -12.59 -4.78 -3.26
CA PHE A 61 -12.82 -5.67 -4.40
C PHE A 61 -14.05 -6.58 -4.30
N ILE A 62 -14.62 -6.82 -3.11
CA ILE A 62 -15.73 -7.77 -2.90
C ILE A 62 -17.04 -7.00 -2.67
N LYS A 63 -17.33 -6.00 -3.52
CA LYS A 63 -18.63 -5.33 -3.48
C LYS A 63 -19.75 -6.24 -3.95
#